data_AF-A0A3N5WMQ0-F1
#
_entry.id   AF-A0A3N5WMQ0-F1
#
_cell.length_a   1.000
_cell.length_b   1.000
_cell.length_c   1.000
_cell.angle_alpha   90.00
_cell.angle_beta   90.00
_cell.angle_gamma   90.00
#
_symmetry.space_group_name_H-M   'P 1'
#
loop_
_entity.id
_entity.type
_entity.pdbx_description
1 polymer ?
#
loop_
_entity_poly.entity_id
_entity_poly.type
_entity_poly.pdbx_seq_one_letter_code
_entity_poly.pdbx_strand_id
1 'polypeptide(L)'
;MNHIKHHILKIGLLLLLLLSACALRTRVPVSAPVAPPTPTKLNVVLPTPETPAAQDPSAAPTAAPQASPTRIPTATAPVIPDQPAAITAEGVNLRAGPGTLFGRLGQLGDGAMVTVTGKAPGDDWIYIDTGDRQGWVSVAFTSMAEPGKLATVPVLETGDAQVIQGRVTQSDGMPLAGIEFAAFQGSGDNPPDTRAHSLADGSFYLYLPADAQGAWRVSLTAVDCQSPIVDDNCNFTGAFMPRFTDVELPAEKVVEFQYMK
;
A
#
# COMPACT_ATOMS: atom_id res chain seq x y z
N MET A 1 11.39 20.59 64.95
CA MET A 1 9.92 20.76 65.00
C MET A 1 9.56 22.21 64.62
N ASN A 2 9.82 22.64 63.39
CA ASN A 2 9.43 23.97 62.88
C ASN A 2 9.34 24.09 61.34
N HIS A 3 9.54 23.01 60.57
CA HIS A 3 9.44 23.04 59.10
C HIS A 3 8.09 22.59 58.51
N ILE A 4 7.17 22.05 59.34
CA ILE A 4 5.86 21.54 58.88
C ILE A 4 4.80 22.65 58.73
N LYS A 5 5.01 23.83 59.33
CA LYS A 5 4.02 24.93 59.35
C LYS A 5 4.02 25.82 58.09
N HIS A 6 4.98 25.69 57.18
CA HIS A 6 5.04 26.53 55.95
C HIS A 6 4.43 25.87 54.70
N HIS A 7 4.19 24.55 54.72
CA HIS A 7 3.54 23.87 53.59
C HIS A 7 2.01 23.94 53.63
N ILE A 8 1.41 24.03 54.82
CA ILE A 8 -0.06 24.09 54.97
C ILE A 8 -0.62 25.48 54.60
N LEU A 9 0.17 26.56 54.78
CA LEU A 9 -0.27 27.93 54.47
C LEU A 9 -0.21 28.27 52.97
N LYS A 10 0.64 27.59 52.18
CA LYS A 10 0.75 27.82 50.72
C LYS A 10 -0.25 26.98 49.91
N ILE A 11 -0.73 25.86 50.45
CA ILE A 11 -1.76 25.02 49.81
C ILE A 11 -3.16 25.64 49.99
N GLY A 12 -3.40 26.39 51.07
CA GLY A 12 -4.66 27.11 51.29
C GLY A 12 -4.86 28.36 50.42
N LEU A 13 -3.79 28.96 49.90
CA LEU A 13 -3.88 30.19 49.07
C LEU A 13 -3.99 29.91 47.56
N LEU A 14 -3.65 28.69 47.11
CA LEU A 14 -3.81 28.29 45.71
C LEU A 14 -5.19 27.67 45.43
N LEU A 15 -5.94 27.26 46.46
CA LEU A 15 -7.30 26.72 46.32
C LEU A 15 -8.42 27.79 46.34
N LEU A 16 -8.08 29.07 46.60
CA LEU A 16 -9.06 30.17 46.67
C LEU A 16 -9.12 31.04 45.40
N LEU A 17 -8.43 30.66 44.32
CA LEU A 17 -8.42 31.35 43.01
C LEU A 17 -9.26 30.65 41.93
N LEU A 18 -10.13 29.70 42.31
CA LEU A 18 -10.98 28.91 41.39
C LEU A 18 -12.47 29.31 41.38
N LEU A 19 -12.84 30.50 41.88
CA LEU A 19 -14.25 30.92 41.99
C LEU A 19 -14.47 32.36 41.51
N SER A 20 -14.12 32.68 40.26
CA SER A 20 -14.78 33.77 39.52
C SER A 20 -14.36 33.79 38.05
N ALA A 21 -14.99 32.96 37.22
CA ALA A 21 -15.10 33.22 35.79
C ALA A 21 -16.58 33.26 35.45
N CYS A 22 -17.05 34.50 35.36
CA CYS A 22 -18.42 34.88 35.09
C CYS A 22 -18.91 34.28 33.76
N ALA A 23 -20.17 33.88 33.74
CA ALA A 23 -20.85 33.34 32.58
C ALA A 23 -20.93 34.38 31.44
N LEU A 24 -20.18 34.15 30.36
CA LEU A 24 -20.48 34.74 29.06
C LEU A 24 -20.93 33.62 28.12
N ARG A 25 -22.23 33.30 28.17
CA ARG A 25 -22.88 32.43 27.18
C ARG A 25 -23.00 33.23 25.88
N THR A 26 -22.04 33.07 24.97
CA THR A 26 -22.25 33.47 23.59
C THR A 26 -23.34 32.58 22.99
N ARG A 27 -24.44 33.20 22.60
CA ARG A 27 -25.50 32.54 21.84
C ARG A 27 -24.92 32.16 20.49
N VAL A 28 -24.66 30.88 20.27
CA VAL A 28 -24.48 30.35 18.92
C VAL A 28 -25.83 30.53 18.20
N PRO A 29 -25.88 31.19 17.03
CA PRO A 29 -27.10 31.18 16.23
C PRO A 29 -27.39 29.74 15.83
N VAL A 30 -28.46 29.18 16.41
CA VAL A 30 -29.06 27.93 15.93
C VAL A 30 -29.53 28.22 14.50
N SER A 31 -28.81 27.66 13.53
CA SER A 31 -29.27 27.66 12.14
C SER A 31 -30.65 27.01 12.10
N ALA A 32 -31.62 27.71 11.50
CA ALA A 32 -32.95 27.18 11.30
C ALA A 32 -32.86 25.82 10.58
N PRO A 33 -33.75 24.86 10.88
CA PRO A 33 -33.82 23.63 10.12
C PRO A 33 -34.12 23.99 8.66
N VAL A 34 -33.14 23.76 7.79
CA VAL A 34 -33.34 23.81 6.34
C VAL A 34 -34.38 22.76 6.02
N ALA A 35 -35.53 23.19 5.48
CA ALA A 35 -36.56 22.27 5.03
C ALA A 35 -35.94 21.29 4.03
N PRO A 36 -36.22 19.97 4.13
CA PRO A 36 -35.76 19.01 3.14
C PRO A 36 -36.24 19.45 1.76
N PRO A 37 -35.42 19.30 0.69
CA PRO A 37 -35.86 19.61 -0.65
C PRO A 37 -37.12 18.79 -0.96
N THR A 38 -38.19 19.47 -1.37
CA THR A 38 -39.38 18.82 -1.91
C THR A 38 -38.93 17.84 -3.00
N PRO A 39 -39.30 16.55 -2.93
CA PRO A 39 -38.94 15.61 -3.98
C PRO A 39 -39.63 16.07 -5.27
N THR A 40 -38.85 16.62 -6.20
CA THR A 40 -39.26 16.82 -7.58
C THR A 40 -39.60 15.44 -8.13
N LYS A 41 -40.89 15.20 -8.40
CA LYS A 41 -41.34 14.03 -9.16
C LYS A 41 -40.63 14.07 -10.52
N LEU A 42 -39.60 13.25 -10.67
CA LEU A 42 -39.10 12.89 -11.99
C LEU A 42 -40.17 12.03 -12.65
N ASN A 43 -40.86 12.59 -13.63
CA ASN A 43 -41.62 11.81 -14.59
C ASN A 43 -40.63 11.07 -15.49
N VAL A 44 -40.15 9.92 -15.02
CA VAL A 44 -39.47 8.95 -15.87
C VAL A 44 -40.54 8.26 -16.71
N VAL A 45 -40.64 8.66 -17.97
CA VAL A 45 -41.36 7.88 -18.98
C VAL A 45 -40.53 6.62 -19.20
N LEU A 46 -41.04 5.49 -18.72
CA LEU A 46 -40.46 4.17 -18.94
C LEU A 46 -40.65 3.82 -20.43
N PRO A 47 -39.60 3.63 -21.24
CA PRO A 47 -39.77 3.12 -22.58
C PRO A 47 -40.32 1.70 -22.51
N THR A 48 -41.47 1.50 -23.15
CA THR A 48 -42.06 0.18 -23.40
C THR A 48 -41.03 -0.70 -24.12
N PRO A 49 -40.78 -1.95 -23.69
CA PRO A 49 -39.97 -2.87 -24.46
C PRO A 49 -40.74 -3.28 -25.70
N GLU A 50 -40.37 -2.73 -26.86
CA GLU A 50 -40.78 -3.28 -28.15
C GLU A 50 -40.09 -4.64 -28.31
N THR A 51 -40.91 -5.68 -28.46
CA THR A 51 -40.47 -7.03 -28.82
C THR A 51 -40.03 -7.01 -30.29
N PRO A 52 -38.74 -7.26 -30.61
CA PRO A 52 -38.33 -7.37 -32.00
C PRO A 52 -38.90 -8.66 -32.60
N ALA A 53 -39.69 -8.49 -33.66
CA ALA A 53 -40.20 -9.57 -34.47
C ALA A 53 -39.05 -10.40 -35.06
N ALA A 54 -39.20 -11.72 -35.00
CA ALA A 54 -38.32 -12.67 -35.66
C ALA A 54 -38.30 -12.45 -37.18
N GLN A 55 -37.10 -12.33 -37.75
CA GLN A 55 -36.86 -12.46 -39.18
C GLN A 55 -35.69 -13.42 -39.39
N ASP A 56 -36.00 -14.55 -40.02
CA ASP A 56 -35.10 -15.40 -40.82
C ASP A 56 -35.98 -15.89 -41.98
N PRO A 57 -35.49 -16.10 -43.23
CA PRO A 57 -34.16 -16.61 -43.54
C PRO A 57 -33.45 -16.00 -44.75
N SER A 58 -32.20 -16.46 -44.93
CA SER A 58 -31.57 -16.76 -46.24
C SER A 58 -30.67 -15.69 -46.87
N ALA A 59 -29.35 -15.85 -46.65
CA ALA A 59 -28.40 -16.09 -47.74
C ALA A 59 -27.04 -16.52 -47.14
N ALA A 60 -26.62 -17.76 -47.41
CA ALA A 60 -25.27 -18.22 -47.09
C ALA A 60 -24.29 -17.72 -48.15
N PRO A 61 -23.22 -16.98 -47.80
CA PRO A 61 -22.09 -16.79 -48.70
C PRO A 61 -21.13 -17.98 -48.55
N THR A 62 -20.81 -18.59 -49.69
CA THR A 62 -19.75 -19.59 -49.85
C THR A 62 -18.42 -19.03 -49.35
N ALA A 63 -17.94 -19.50 -48.20
CA ALA A 63 -16.62 -19.17 -47.67
C ALA A 63 -15.53 -19.82 -48.55
N ALA A 64 -14.61 -19.00 -49.04
CA ALA A 64 -13.38 -19.45 -49.69
C ALA A 64 -12.49 -20.24 -48.69
N PRO A 65 -11.60 -21.13 -49.16
CA PRO A 65 -10.71 -21.89 -48.28
C PRO A 65 -9.79 -20.95 -47.50
N GLN A 66 -10.05 -20.83 -46.20
CA GLN A 66 -9.22 -20.06 -45.28
C GLN A 66 -7.92 -20.85 -45.03
N ALA A 67 -6.78 -20.28 -45.46
CA ALA A 67 -5.47 -20.89 -45.23
C ALA A 67 -5.24 -21.09 -43.72
N SER A 68 -4.89 -22.33 -43.33
CA SER A 68 -4.42 -22.65 -41.98
C SER A 68 -3.25 -21.74 -41.62
N PRO A 69 -3.27 -21.03 -40.48
CA PRO A 69 -2.08 -20.32 -40.02
C PRO A 69 -0.98 -21.35 -39.71
N THR A 70 0.14 -21.22 -40.41
CA THR A 70 1.39 -21.90 -40.09
C THR A 70 1.73 -21.64 -38.63
N ARG A 71 1.81 -22.70 -37.80
CA ARG A 71 2.24 -22.62 -36.40
C ARG A 71 3.63 -21.97 -36.36
N ILE A 72 3.71 -20.74 -35.88
CA ILE A 72 4.97 -20.13 -35.44
C ILE A 72 5.45 -20.97 -34.25
N PRO A 73 6.72 -21.42 -34.20
CA PRO A 73 7.22 -22.09 -33.00
C PRO A 73 7.04 -21.15 -31.80
N THR A 74 6.24 -21.59 -30.84
CA THR A 74 6.10 -20.95 -29.53
C THR A 74 7.49 -20.71 -28.97
N ALA A 75 7.85 -19.44 -28.78
CA ALA A 75 9.08 -19.09 -28.09
C ALA A 75 9.10 -19.85 -26.75
N THR A 76 10.09 -20.72 -26.56
CA THR A 76 10.32 -21.40 -25.28
C THR A 76 10.51 -20.32 -24.24
N ALA A 77 9.51 -20.10 -23.38
CA ALA A 77 9.66 -19.26 -22.21
C ALA A 77 10.89 -19.78 -21.43
N PRO A 78 11.77 -18.89 -20.94
CA PRO A 78 12.93 -19.32 -20.18
C PRO A 78 12.46 -20.21 -19.02
N VAL A 79 13.09 -21.37 -18.88
CA VAL A 79 12.88 -22.26 -17.72
C VAL A 79 13.45 -21.52 -16.52
N ILE A 80 12.59 -20.83 -15.77
CA ILE A 80 12.96 -20.18 -14.52
C ILE A 80 13.17 -21.32 -13.51
N PRO A 81 14.36 -21.45 -12.89
CA PRO A 81 14.58 -22.49 -11.90
C PRO A 81 13.66 -22.23 -10.70
N ASP A 82 12.88 -23.25 -10.33
CA ASP A 82 12.01 -23.25 -9.17
C ASP A 82 12.82 -22.95 -7.90
N GLN A 83 12.43 -21.91 -7.15
CA GLN A 83 13.06 -21.55 -5.89
C GLN A 83 12.10 -21.87 -4.73
N PRO A 84 12.29 -22.98 -4.00
CA PRO A 84 11.39 -23.35 -2.91
C PRO A 84 11.51 -22.39 -1.72
N ALA A 85 10.37 -22.09 -1.10
CA ALA A 85 10.28 -21.32 0.13
C ALA A 85 9.21 -21.90 1.07
N ALA A 86 9.35 -21.65 2.36
CA ALA A 86 8.36 -21.98 3.37
C ALA A 86 7.66 -20.71 3.87
N ILE A 87 6.35 -20.79 4.10
CA ILE A 87 5.60 -19.76 4.83
C ILE A 87 5.91 -19.87 6.32
N THR A 88 6.10 -18.73 7.00
CA THR A 88 6.59 -18.67 8.39
C THR A 88 5.55 -18.17 9.40
N ALA A 89 4.30 -18.02 8.97
CA ALA A 89 3.20 -17.57 9.80
C ALA A 89 1.85 -18.13 9.33
N GLU A 90 0.89 -18.22 10.24
CA GLU A 90 -0.45 -18.68 9.93
C GLU A 90 -1.30 -17.57 9.29
N GLY A 91 -2.09 -17.91 8.27
CA GLY A 91 -3.06 -17.00 7.67
C GLY A 91 -2.45 -15.92 6.75
N VAL A 92 -1.24 -16.15 6.23
CA VAL A 92 -0.55 -15.24 5.32
C VAL A 92 -1.33 -15.09 4.03
N ASN A 93 -1.57 -13.85 3.60
CA ASN A 93 -2.42 -13.58 2.45
C ASN A 93 -1.69 -13.83 1.13
N LEU A 94 -2.30 -14.64 0.27
CA LEU A 94 -1.98 -14.69 -1.16
C LEU A 94 -2.77 -13.58 -1.86
N ARG A 95 -2.10 -12.69 -2.58
CA ARG A 95 -2.70 -11.46 -3.12
C ARG A 95 -2.64 -11.39 -4.64
N ALA A 96 -3.56 -10.61 -5.21
CA ALA A 96 -3.63 -10.37 -6.65
C ALA A 96 -2.49 -9.46 -7.17
N GLY A 97 -1.86 -8.68 -6.28
CA GLY A 97 -0.73 -7.81 -6.61
C GLY A 97 0.20 -7.60 -5.41
N PRO A 98 1.39 -7.01 -5.65
CA PRO A 98 2.47 -6.85 -4.66
C PRO A 98 2.22 -5.69 -3.69
N GLY A 99 1.11 -5.73 -2.95
CA GLY A 99 0.76 -4.69 -1.98
C GLY A 99 -0.41 -5.08 -1.10
N THR A 100 -0.53 -4.45 0.07
CA THR A 100 -1.61 -4.73 1.02
C THR A 100 -3.00 -4.26 0.57
N LEU A 101 -3.04 -3.34 -0.40
CA LEU A 101 -4.25 -2.81 -1.01
C LEU A 101 -4.84 -3.71 -2.12
N PHE A 102 -4.09 -4.71 -2.59
CA PHE A 102 -4.60 -5.65 -3.59
C PHE A 102 -5.50 -6.70 -2.98
N GLY A 103 -6.47 -7.16 -3.78
CA GLY A 103 -7.43 -8.19 -3.41
C GLY A 103 -6.76 -9.48 -2.90
N ARG A 104 -7.39 -10.09 -1.88
CA ARG A 104 -6.96 -11.37 -1.31
C ARG A 104 -7.48 -12.51 -2.20
N LEU A 105 -6.56 -13.30 -2.72
CA LEU A 105 -6.87 -14.53 -3.46
C LEU A 105 -7.03 -15.72 -2.52
N GLY A 106 -6.34 -15.73 -1.38
CA GLY A 106 -6.42 -16.83 -0.43
C GLY A 106 -5.57 -16.57 0.81
N GLN A 107 -5.42 -17.59 1.64
CA GLN A 107 -4.52 -17.59 2.78
C GLN A 107 -3.69 -18.87 2.80
N LEU A 108 -2.47 -18.76 3.31
CA LEU A 108 -1.50 -19.83 3.45
C LEU A 108 -1.25 -20.06 4.95
N GLY A 109 -1.10 -21.32 5.33
CA GLY A 109 -0.76 -21.72 6.70
C GLY A 109 0.74 -21.71 6.95
N ASP A 110 1.12 -21.73 8.22
CA ASP A 110 2.50 -21.87 8.65
C ASP A 110 3.11 -23.19 8.15
N GLY A 111 4.36 -23.15 7.70
CA GLY A 111 5.07 -24.30 7.13
C GLY A 111 4.62 -24.73 5.74
N ALA A 112 3.67 -24.04 5.11
CA ALA A 112 3.28 -24.33 3.73
C ALA A 112 4.48 -24.15 2.79
N MET A 113 4.77 -25.16 1.97
CA MET A 113 5.83 -25.13 0.97
C MET A 113 5.29 -24.56 -0.34
N VAL A 114 5.99 -23.58 -0.90
CA VAL A 114 5.61 -22.88 -2.13
C VAL A 114 6.82 -22.76 -3.06
N THR A 115 6.56 -22.59 -4.35
CA THR A 115 7.60 -22.31 -5.34
C THR A 115 7.59 -20.82 -5.65
N VAL A 116 8.73 -20.15 -5.46
CA VAL A 116 8.91 -18.76 -5.88
C VAL A 116 9.28 -18.74 -7.36
N THR A 117 8.45 -18.09 -8.16
CA THR A 117 8.62 -18.02 -9.63
C THR A 117 8.98 -16.61 -10.09
N GLY A 118 8.92 -15.62 -9.20
CA GLY A 118 9.31 -14.26 -9.51
C GLY A 118 9.24 -13.31 -8.31
N LYS A 119 9.65 -12.06 -8.52
CA LYS A 119 9.58 -10.99 -7.51
C LYS A 119 9.22 -9.66 -8.12
N ALA A 120 8.68 -8.76 -7.32
CA ALA A 120 8.47 -7.37 -7.74
C ALA A 120 9.79 -6.60 -7.56
N PRO A 121 10.02 -5.52 -8.32
CA PRO A 121 11.04 -4.54 -7.95
C PRO A 121 10.92 -4.13 -6.46
N GLY A 122 12.03 -3.98 -5.75
CA GLY A 122 12.02 -3.62 -4.33
C GLY A 122 12.11 -4.79 -3.35
N ASP A 123 12.05 -6.05 -3.81
CA ASP A 123 12.27 -7.27 -3.01
C ASP A 123 11.35 -7.47 -1.78
N ASP A 124 10.34 -6.62 -1.57
CA ASP A 124 9.32 -6.80 -0.51
C ASP A 124 8.26 -7.86 -0.84
N TRP A 125 8.10 -8.17 -2.13
CA TRP A 125 7.05 -9.05 -2.65
C TRP A 125 7.58 -10.09 -3.62
N ILE A 126 7.16 -11.33 -3.41
CA ILE A 126 7.45 -12.45 -4.30
C ILE A 126 6.16 -13.00 -4.90
N TYR A 127 6.26 -13.47 -6.13
CA TYR A 127 5.21 -14.20 -6.82
C TYR A 127 5.47 -15.69 -6.65
N ILE A 128 4.47 -16.40 -6.15
CA ILE A 128 4.57 -17.80 -5.80
C ILE A 128 3.53 -18.64 -6.52
N ASP A 129 3.84 -19.92 -6.66
CA ASP A 129 2.95 -20.98 -7.09
C ASP A 129 2.77 -21.99 -5.94
N THR A 130 1.52 -22.25 -5.58
CA THR A 130 1.16 -23.26 -4.57
C THR A 130 0.75 -24.60 -5.19
N GLY A 131 0.82 -24.75 -6.51
CA GLY A 131 0.30 -25.87 -7.30
C GLY A 131 -1.17 -25.69 -7.72
N ASP A 132 -1.99 -25.12 -6.84
CA ASP A 132 -3.41 -24.84 -7.11
C ASP A 132 -3.69 -23.39 -7.53
N ARG A 133 -2.84 -22.46 -7.07
CA ARG A 133 -3.03 -21.03 -7.27
C ARG A 133 -1.70 -20.31 -7.26
N GLN A 134 -1.64 -19.23 -8.03
CA GLN A 134 -0.52 -18.31 -8.05
C GLN A 134 -0.91 -16.93 -7.52
N GLY A 135 0.05 -16.20 -7.00
CA GLY A 135 -0.17 -14.84 -6.49
C GLY A 135 1.01 -14.28 -5.74
N TRP A 136 0.82 -13.08 -5.21
CA TRP A 136 1.84 -12.32 -4.50
C TRP A 136 1.78 -12.57 -3.00
N VAL A 137 2.94 -12.72 -2.37
CA VAL A 137 3.10 -12.80 -0.91
C VAL A 137 4.25 -11.90 -0.47
N SER A 138 4.12 -11.32 0.72
CA SER A 138 5.18 -10.49 1.30
C SER A 138 6.34 -11.36 1.75
N VAL A 139 7.56 -10.94 1.41
CA VAL A 139 8.80 -11.64 1.76
C VAL A 139 8.99 -11.77 3.28
N ALA A 140 8.45 -10.82 4.05
CA ALA A 140 8.51 -10.82 5.52
C ALA A 140 7.91 -12.08 6.17
N PHE A 141 7.03 -12.81 5.48
CA PHE A 141 6.40 -14.04 5.95
C PHE A 141 6.89 -15.29 5.23
N THR A 142 8.10 -15.24 4.67
CA THR A 142 8.68 -16.34 3.90
C THR A 142 10.12 -16.63 4.32
N SER A 143 10.51 -17.89 4.19
CA SER A 143 11.90 -18.33 4.34
C SER A 143 12.31 -19.07 3.08
N MET A 144 13.23 -18.48 2.30
CA MET A 144 13.85 -19.16 1.16
C MET A 144 14.63 -20.39 1.65
N ALA A 145 14.58 -21.50 0.90
CA ALA A 145 15.30 -22.71 1.28
C ALA A 145 16.83 -22.52 1.32
N GLU A 146 17.35 -21.63 0.48
CA GLU A 146 18.77 -21.27 0.44
C GLU A 146 18.94 -19.75 0.62
N PRO A 147 19.86 -19.30 1.50
CA PRO A 147 20.16 -17.88 1.66
C PRO A 147 20.60 -17.23 0.34
N GLY A 148 20.17 -16.00 0.10
CA GLY A 148 20.56 -15.21 -1.07
C GLY A 148 19.85 -15.57 -2.39
N LYS A 149 19.01 -16.61 -2.43
CA LYS A 149 18.30 -16.98 -3.66
C LYS A 149 17.33 -15.92 -4.18
N LEU A 150 16.78 -15.10 -3.30
CA LEU A 150 15.91 -13.99 -3.69
C LEU A 150 16.58 -13.03 -4.68
N ALA A 151 17.91 -12.86 -4.61
CA ALA A 151 18.66 -12.04 -5.56
C ALA A 151 18.68 -12.62 -6.98
N THR A 152 18.49 -13.94 -7.13
CA THR A 152 18.48 -14.66 -8.41
C THR A 152 17.08 -14.89 -8.97
N VAL A 153 16.04 -14.64 -8.17
CA VAL A 153 14.64 -14.74 -8.61
C VAL A 153 14.37 -13.66 -9.67
N PRO A 154 13.75 -14.02 -10.82
CA PRO A 154 13.44 -13.05 -11.86
C PRO A 154 12.50 -11.95 -11.37
N VAL A 155 12.79 -10.71 -11.77
CA VAL A 155 11.87 -9.59 -11.57
C VAL A 155 10.74 -9.70 -12.58
N LEU A 156 9.49 -9.65 -12.12
CA LEU A 156 8.29 -9.69 -12.96
C LEU A 156 7.74 -8.28 -13.18
N GLU A 157 7.19 -8.07 -14.36
CA GLU A 157 6.32 -6.93 -14.62
C GLU A 157 5.06 -7.05 -13.77
N THR A 158 4.66 -5.95 -13.12
CA THR A 158 3.53 -5.93 -12.18
C THR A 158 2.19 -5.60 -12.85
N GLY A 159 2.12 -5.77 -14.17
CA GLY A 159 0.91 -5.58 -14.97
C GLY A 159 0.49 -4.11 -15.04
N ASP A 160 -0.77 -3.86 -14.69
CA ASP A 160 -1.41 -2.54 -14.66
C ASP A 160 -1.33 -1.85 -13.29
N ALA A 161 -0.57 -2.41 -12.35
CA ALA A 161 -0.35 -1.80 -11.04
C ALA A 161 0.22 -0.37 -11.18
N GLN A 162 -0.34 0.56 -10.42
CA GLN A 162 0.28 1.86 -10.22
C GLN A 162 1.50 1.68 -9.32
N VAL A 163 2.62 2.31 -9.68
CA VAL A 163 3.88 2.19 -8.92
C VAL A 163 4.37 3.57 -8.54
N ILE A 164 4.47 3.84 -7.25
CA ILE A 164 5.22 4.99 -6.74
C ILE A 164 6.64 4.52 -6.47
N GLN A 165 7.58 5.00 -7.28
CA GLN A 165 9.01 4.77 -7.07
C GLN A 165 9.58 5.87 -6.18
N GLY A 166 10.48 5.50 -5.29
CA GLY A 166 11.21 6.48 -4.50
C GLY A 166 12.65 6.13 -4.26
N ARG A 167 13.37 7.10 -3.73
CA ARG A 167 14.78 7.02 -3.36
C ARG A 167 15.00 7.70 -2.02
N VAL A 168 15.76 7.07 -1.15
CA VAL A 168 16.22 7.65 0.10
C VAL A 168 17.74 7.63 0.19
N THR A 169 18.31 8.78 0.56
CA THR A 169 19.77 8.95 0.71
C THR A 169 20.10 9.60 2.05
N GLN A 170 21.38 9.57 2.42
CA GLN A 170 21.92 10.39 3.50
C GLN A 170 22.25 11.80 3.01
N SER A 171 22.62 12.70 3.93
CA SER A 171 22.99 14.10 3.63
C SER A 171 24.19 14.23 2.68
N ASP A 172 25.06 13.21 2.65
CA ASP A 172 26.21 13.11 1.75
C ASP A 172 25.89 12.46 0.39
N GLY A 173 24.62 12.07 0.17
CA GLY A 173 24.14 11.46 -1.06
C GLY A 173 24.30 9.93 -1.12
N MET A 174 24.85 9.28 -0.08
CA MET A 174 24.91 7.82 -0.06
C MET A 174 23.49 7.21 0.04
N PRO A 175 23.20 6.10 -0.65
CA PRO A 175 21.92 5.42 -0.52
C PRO A 175 21.70 4.89 0.89
N LEU A 176 20.43 4.78 1.28
CA LEU A 176 20.06 4.32 2.61
C LEU A 176 19.07 3.16 2.55
N ALA A 177 19.48 2.00 3.07
CA ALA A 177 18.66 0.79 3.11
C ALA A 177 17.89 0.66 4.43
N GLY A 178 16.83 -0.16 4.41
CA GLY A 178 16.07 -0.54 5.60
C GLY A 178 15.19 0.59 6.15
N ILE A 179 14.68 1.45 5.27
CA ILE A 179 13.73 2.50 5.63
C ILE A 179 12.35 2.09 5.13
N GLU A 180 11.38 1.96 6.03
CA GLU A 180 10.00 1.63 5.66
C GLU A 180 9.24 2.90 5.28
N PHE A 181 8.62 2.86 4.11
CA PHE A 181 7.71 3.89 3.62
C PHE A 181 6.30 3.31 3.49
N ALA A 182 5.30 4.14 3.76
CA ALA A 182 3.90 3.86 3.46
C ALA A 182 3.35 4.88 2.46
N ALA A 183 2.55 4.40 1.51
CA ALA A 183 1.65 5.23 0.71
C ALA A 183 0.20 5.01 1.17
N PHE A 184 -0.50 6.10 1.47
CA PHE A 184 -1.90 6.05 1.92
C PHE A 184 -2.72 7.24 1.42
N GLN A 185 -4.04 7.07 1.46
CA GLN A 185 -5.04 8.09 1.14
C GLN A 185 -6.05 8.26 2.27
N GLY A 186 -6.55 9.47 2.42
CA GLY A 186 -7.62 9.79 3.38
C GLY A 186 -7.13 10.24 4.77
N SER A 187 -8.09 10.41 5.68
CA SER A 187 -7.90 10.90 7.04
C SER A 187 -8.38 9.86 8.06
N GLY A 188 -7.72 9.80 9.22
CA GLY A 188 -8.07 8.89 10.32
C GLY A 188 -6.83 8.32 10.99
N ASP A 189 -7.01 7.52 12.04
CA ASP A 189 -5.89 6.97 12.83
C ASP A 189 -5.12 5.87 12.10
N ASN A 190 -5.73 5.22 11.10
CA ASN A 190 -5.11 4.14 10.33
C ASN A 190 -5.75 4.00 8.93
N PRO A 191 -5.54 4.95 8.01
CA PRO A 191 -6.00 4.79 6.64
C PRO A 191 -5.37 3.54 6.01
N PRO A 192 -6.08 2.81 5.13
CA PRO A 192 -5.47 1.73 4.36
C PRO A 192 -4.24 2.22 3.61
N ASP A 193 -3.15 1.46 3.71
CA ASP A 193 -1.86 1.80 3.16
C ASP A 193 -1.26 0.61 2.38
N THR A 194 -0.22 0.92 1.61
CA THR A 194 0.75 -0.04 1.08
C THR A 194 2.14 0.36 1.57
N ARG A 195 3.03 -0.62 1.81
CA ARG A 195 4.35 -0.38 2.40
C ARG A 195 5.46 -1.07 1.64
N ALA A 196 6.66 -0.50 1.75
CA ALA A 196 7.88 -1.02 1.16
C ALA A 196 9.11 -0.56 1.95
N HIS A 197 10.18 -1.35 1.90
CA HIS A 197 11.47 -1.02 2.47
C HIS A 197 12.43 -0.51 1.39
N SER A 198 13.33 0.40 1.77
CA SER A 198 14.40 0.81 0.87
C SER A 198 15.49 -0.25 0.74
N LEU A 199 15.91 -0.49 -0.50
CA LEU A 199 16.98 -1.40 -0.86
C LEU A 199 18.38 -0.83 -0.55
N ALA A 200 19.41 -1.67 -0.76
CA ALA A 200 20.82 -1.28 -0.64
C ALA A 200 21.21 -0.05 -1.49
N ASP A 201 20.54 0.15 -2.63
CA ASP A 201 20.75 1.30 -3.52
C ASP A 201 19.85 2.51 -3.18
N GLY A 202 19.12 2.43 -2.06
CA GLY A 202 18.21 3.44 -1.55
C GLY A 202 16.87 3.51 -2.26
N SER A 203 16.62 2.66 -3.27
CA SER A 203 15.35 2.65 -3.99
C SER A 203 14.25 1.92 -3.19
N PHE A 204 13.01 2.33 -3.34
CA PHE A 204 11.83 1.62 -2.82
C PHE A 204 10.66 1.72 -3.80
N TYR A 205 9.73 0.76 -3.72
CA TYR A 205 8.64 0.61 -4.68
C TYR A 205 7.32 0.32 -3.96
N LEU A 206 6.39 1.27 -4.04
CA LEU A 206 5.06 1.14 -3.45
C LEU A 206 4.06 0.82 -4.55
N TYR A 207 3.41 -0.33 -4.45
CA TYR A 207 2.46 -0.81 -5.46
C TYR A 207 1.03 -0.56 -5.02
N LEU A 208 0.23 -0.04 -5.93
CA LEU A 208 -1.19 0.24 -5.74
C LEU A 208 -2.03 -0.39 -6.87
N PRO A 209 -3.30 -0.71 -6.60
CA PRO A 209 -4.24 -1.17 -7.62
C PRO A 209 -4.30 -0.24 -8.85
N ALA A 210 -4.62 -0.79 -10.02
CA ALA A 210 -4.63 -0.07 -11.29
C ALA A 210 -5.59 1.14 -11.32
N ASP A 211 -6.68 1.06 -10.53
CA ASP A 211 -7.69 2.09 -10.36
C ASP A 211 -7.35 3.13 -9.28
N ALA A 212 -6.18 3.02 -8.63
CA ALA A 212 -5.71 4.03 -7.69
C ALA A 212 -5.46 5.36 -8.41
N GLN A 213 -6.09 6.42 -7.91
CA GLN A 213 -6.08 7.75 -8.51
C GLN A 213 -6.06 8.83 -7.42
N GLY A 214 -5.79 10.08 -7.80
CA GLY A 214 -5.80 11.21 -6.88
C GLY A 214 -4.49 11.40 -6.12
N ALA A 215 -4.51 12.28 -5.12
CA ALA A 215 -3.36 12.60 -4.28
C ALA A 215 -3.16 11.53 -3.20
N TRP A 216 -1.97 10.93 -3.16
CA TRP A 216 -1.50 9.98 -2.15
C TRP A 216 -0.39 10.61 -1.33
N ARG A 217 -0.33 10.29 -0.04
CA ARG A 217 0.79 10.70 0.81
C ARG A 217 1.76 9.55 0.97
N VAL A 218 3.03 9.82 0.71
CA VAL A 218 4.15 8.93 1.01
C VAL A 218 4.87 9.46 2.24
N SER A 219 5.03 8.63 3.26
CA SER A 219 5.78 8.98 4.46
C SER A 219 6.57 7.81 5.00
N LEU A 220 7.67 8.10 5.67
CA LEU A 220 8.40 7.11 6.46
C LEU A 220 7.56 6.65 7.65
N THR A 221 7.55 5.34 7.90
CA THR A 221 6.80 4.71 9.00
C THR A 221 7.72 4.01 10.00
N ALA A 222 8.86 3.47 9.56
CA ALA A 222 9.81 2.78 10.42
C ALA A 222 11.24 2.83 9.85
N VAL A 223 12.20 2.48 10.71
CA VAL A 223 13.60 2.27 10.36
C VAL A 223 14.00 0.91 10.91
N ASP A 224 14.51 0.04 10.04
CA ASP A 224 14.95 -1.30 10.42
C ASP A 224 16.20 -1.23 11.29
N CYS A 225 16.32 -2.14 12.25
CA CYS A 225 17.50 -2.24 13.12
C CYS A 225 18.79 -2.61 12.36
N GLN A 226 18.66 -3.03 11.10
CA GLN A 226 19.75 -3.33 10.18
C GLN A 226 20.15 -2.12 9.34
N SER A 227 19.42 -1.00 9.44
CA SER A 227 19.74 0.23 8.73
C SER A 227 21.05 0.84 9.24
N PRO A 228 21.91 1.40 8.38
CA PRO A 228 23.21 1.94 8.81
C PRO A 228 23.11 3.22 9.66
N ILE A 229 21.91 3.76 9.88
CA ILE A 229 21.68 4.97 10.68
C ILE A 229 21.26 4.68 12.13
N VAL A 230 21.01 3.41 12.49
CA VAL A 230 20.70 3.03 13.86
C VAL A 230 21.96 2.65 14.64
N ASP A 231 21.91 2.79 15.96
CA ASP A 231 22.92 2.30 16.90
C ASP A 231 22.66 0.84 17.33
N ASP A 232 23.55 0.29 18.16
CA ASP A 232 23.46 -1.09 18.68
C ASP A 232 22.17 -1.35 19.49
N ASN A 233 21.45 -0.30 19.90
CA ASN A 233 20.18 -0.38 20.60
C ASN A 233 18.98 -0.12 19.67
N CYS A 234 19.19 -0.12 18.35
CA CYS A 234 18.19 0.18 17.33
C CYS A 234 17.56 1.59 17.47
N ASN A 235 18.31 2.55 18.02
CA ASN A 235 17.90 3.95 18.02
C ASN A 235 18.63 4.68 16.90
N PHE A 236 17.94 5.59 16.23
CA PHE A 236 18.58 6.57 15.34
C PHE A 236 18.30 7.99 15.83
N THR A 237 19.20 8.91 15.48
CA THR A 237 19.05 10.33 15.80
C THR A 237 19.16 11.14 14.53
N GLY A 238 18.11 11.93 14.24
CA GLY A 238 18.08 12.74 13.03
C GLY A 238 16.65 12.91 12.53
N ALA A 239 16.52 13.38 11.31
CA ALA A 239 15.24 13.57 10.64
C ALA A 239 15.34 13.26 9.15
N PHE A 240 14.21 12.87 8.57
CA PHE A 240 14.06 12.73 7.12
C PHE A 240 13.40 13.98 6.55
N MET A 241 13.94 14.45 5.42
CA MET A 241 13.45 15.60 4.69
C MET A 241 13.15 15.22 3.23
N PRO A 242 11.96 15.55 2.69
CA PRO A 242 10.80 16.06 3.44
C PRO A 242 10.27 14.99 4.42
N ARG A 243 9.42 15.38 5.38
CA ARG A 243 8.80 14.40 6.31
C ARG A 243 7.79 13.48 5.60
N PHE A 244 7.17 14.00 4.56
CA PHE A 244 6.26 13.30 3.67
C PHE A 244 6.27 13.99 2.31
N THR A 245 5.84 13.28 1.29
CA THR A 245 5.63 13.82 -0.06
C THR A 245 4.23 13.44 -0.52
N ASP A 246 3.49 14.41 -1.05
CA ASP A 246 2.21 14.14 -1.70
C ASP A 246 2.47 13.86 -3.19
N VAL A 247 1.86 12.81 -3.72
CA VAL A 247 2.04 12.27 -5.08
C VAL A 247 0.68 12.16 -5.74
N GLU A 248 0.50 12.75 -6.91
CA GLU A 248 -0.69 12.53 -7.74
C GLU A 248 -0.48 11.25 -8.57
N LEU A 249 -1.45 10.34 -8.58
CA LEU A 249 -1.40 9.15 -9.44
C LEU A 249 -2.05 9.42 -10.80
N PRO A 250 -1.47 8.90 -11.91
CA PRO A 250 -0.27 8.06 -11.97
C PRO A 250 1.02 8.83 -11.64
N ALA A 251 1.93 8.22 -10.87
CA ALA A 251 3.14 8.88 -10.44
C ALA A 251 4.10 9.10 -11.62
N GLU A 252 4.38 10.36 -11.95
CA GLU A 252 5.28 10.71 -13.06
C GLU A 252 6.75 10.86 -12.63
N LYS A 253 7.01 10.98 -11.33
CA LYS A 253 8.33 11.30 -10.77
C LYS A 253 8.68 10.38 -9.61
N VAL A 254 9.98 10.14 -9.48
CA VAL A 254 10.55 9.47 -8.31
C VAL A 254 10.39 10.40 -7.10
N VAL A 255 9.92 9.83 -5.97
CA VAL A 255 9.84 10.52 -4.69
C VAL A 255 11.19 10.46 -3.99
N GLU A 256 11.70 11.59 -3.53
CA GLU A 256 13.01 11.67 -2.89
C GLU A 256 12.91 12.01 -1.41
N PHE A 257 13.71 11.33 -0.59
CA PHE A 257 13.89 11.58 0.82
C PHE A 257 15.38 11.64 1.17
N GLN A 258 15.74 12.52 2.10
CA GLN A 258 17.09 12.65 2.59
C GLN A 258 17.14 12.57 4.12
N TYR A 259 18.00 11.71 4.64
CA TYR A 259 18.30 11.61 6.06
C TYR A 259 19.34 12.65 6.47
N MET A 260 19.03 13.40 7.53
CA MET A 260 19.84 14.47 8.09
C MET A 260 20.09 14.15 9.57
N LYS A 261 21.36 13.99 9.93
CA LYS A 261 21.80 13.75 11.31
C LYS A 261 21.99 15.05 12.09
#